data_AF-A0A2N1PH45-F1
#
_entry.id   AF-A0A2N1PH45-F1
#
_cell.length_a   1.000
_cell.length_b   1.000
_cell.length_c   1.000
_cell.angle_alpha   90.00
_cell.angle_beta   90.00
_cell.angle_gamma   90.00
#
_symmetry.space_group_name_H-M   'P 1'
#
loop_
_entity.id
_entity.type
_entity.pdbx_description
1 polymer ?
#
loop_
_entity_poly.entity_id
_entity_poly.type
_entity_poly.pdbx_seq_one_letter_code
_entity_poly.pdbx_strand_id
1 'polypeptide(L)'
;MKKMYVIGLLILVSLLSGCTSYEHVITDTAFNYGYSKFYNEAFVGEYRWDGTEAGMQLSIPDSYDTYPITSLGGYFGSGVPTPFRIKFPDSYGVTGRTSIEPDDYPSFYENGYEKITLTFYVSLGIYLKEAKNVTFEYYTSENEDLSITLYKVYYYFEVDSNNPYIYAKDGKLYNIETDELLEGLYYEDNLGN
;
A
#
# COMPACT_ATOMS: atom_id res chain seq x y z
N MET A 1 -12.88 -15.42 -57.75
CA MET A 1 -12.34 -15.58 -56.37
C MET A 1 -11.58 -14.32 -56.00
N LYS A 2 -12.03 -13.55 -54.99
CA LYS A 2 -11.26 -12.54 -54.23
C LYS A 2 -12.22 -11.61 -53.47
N LYS A 3 -12.71 -12.05 -52.32
CA LYS A 3 -13.23 -11.20 -51.23
C LYS A 3 -13.12 -12.00 -49.95
N MET A 4 -12.10 -11.75 -49.16
CA MET A 4 -11.94 -12.12 -47.74
C MET A 4 -10.46 -12.00 -47.44
N TYR A 5 -9.99 -10.85 -46.92
CA TYR A 5 -8.76 -10.72 -46.09
C TYR A 5 -8.66 -9.25 -45.64
N VAL A 6 -9.62 -8.76 -44.83
CA VAL A 6 -9.45 -7.46 -44.15
C VAL A 6 -9.85 -7.49 -42.66
N ILE A 7 -10.49 -8.56 -42.17
CA ILE A 7 -10.97 -8.59 -40.77
C ILE A 7 -9.95 -9.20 -39.78
N GLY A 8 -8.79 -9.67 -40.25
CA GLY A 8 -7.77 -10.31 -39.40
C GLY A 8 -6.78 -9.36 -38.71
N LEU A 9 -6.64 -8.11 -39.16
CA LEU A 9 -5.58 -7.21 -38.68
C LEU A 9 -6.01 -6.33 -37.49
N LEU A 10 -7.32 -6.14 -37.26
CA LEU A 10 -7.83 -5.28 -36.18
C LEU A 10 -7.88 -5.96 -34.80
N ILE A 11 -7.91 -7.30 -34.75
CA ILE A 11 -7.97 -8.06 -33.49
C ILE A 11 -6.56 -8.31 -32.91
N LEU A 12 -5.52 -8.25 -33.73
CA LEU A 12 -4.14 -8.46 -33.27
C LEU A 12 -3.54 -7.20 -32.60
N VAL A 13 -4.00 -6.00 -32.95
CA VAL A 13 -3.53 -4.73 -32.36
C VAL A 13 -4.17 -4.48 -30.98
N SER A 14 -5.33 -5.07 -30.69
CA SER A 14 -5.98 -5.00 -29.37
C SER A 14 -5.38 -5.93 -28.31
N LEU A 15 -4.51 -6.86 -28.68
CA LEU A 15 -3.88 -7.81 -27.74
C LEU A 15 -2.47 -7.40 -27.30
N LEU A 16 -1.89 -6.36 -27.91
CA LEU A 16 -0.53 -5.89 -27.60
C LEU A 16 -0.48 -4.71 -26.61
N SER A 17 -1.62 -4.14 -26.22
CA SER A 17 -1.68 -3.04 -25.25
C SER A 17 -1.77 -3.50 -23.79
N GLY A 18 -1.83 -4.82 -23.53
CA GLY A 18 -2.02 -5.39 -22.20
C GLY A 18 -0.76 -5.53 -21.35
N CYS A 19 0.42 -5.24 -21.92
CA CYS A 19 1.69 -5.33 -21.21
C CYS A 19 2.29 -3.92 -21.11
N THR A 20 2.58 -3.46 -19.89
CA THR A 20 3.12 -2.13 -19.52
C THR A 20 2.08 -1.07 -19.17
N SER A 21 1.30 -1.28 -18.11
CA SER A 21 0.45 -0.21 -17.58
C SER A 21 1.24 0.75 -16.68
N TYR A 22 2.03 0.25 -15.73
CA TYR A 22 2.79 1.11 -14.81
C TYR A 22 4.28 0.78 -14.81
N GLU A 23 5.11 1.81 -14.83
CA GLU A 23 6.55 1.77 -14.55
C GLU A 23 6.74 1.90 -13.02
N HIS A 24 7.52 1.01 -12.40
CA HIS A 24 7.83 1.11 -10.96
C HIS A 24 9.14 1.86 -10.76
N VAL A 25 9.11 2.89 -9.92
CA VAL A 25 10.27 3.70 -9.57
C VAL A 25 10.57 3.52 -8.09
N ILE A 26 11.69 2.85 -7.85
CA ILE A 26 12.35 2.92 -6.55
C ILE A 26 13.07 4.26 -6.54
N THR A 27 12.59 5.20 -5.73
CA THR A 27 13.25 6.50 -5.57
C THR A 27 14.16 6.47 -4.35
N ASP A 28 15.14 7.38 -4.29
CA ASP A 28 15.97 7.62 -3.09
C ASP A 28 15.24 8.46 -2.03
N THR A 29 13.95 8.76 -2.23
CA THR A 29 13.14 9.50 -1.25
C THR A 29 12.50 8.54 -0.25
N ALA A 30 11.73 9.09 0.71
CA ALA A 30 10.99 8.31 1.68
C ALA A 30 9.96 7.37 1.04
N PHE A 31 9.55 7.60 -0.21
CA PHE A 31 8.52 6.80 -0.88
C PHE A 31 9.02 6.06 -2.12
N ASN A 32 8.43 4.91 -2.39
CA ASN A 32 8.47 4.29 -3.71
C ASN A 32 7.13 4.49 -4.40
N TYR A 33 7.21 4.79 -5.70
CA TYR A 33 6.04 5.10 -6.52
C TYR A 33 6.00 4.16 -7.72
N GLY A 34 4.79 3.83 -8.18
CA GLY A 34 4.58 3.36 -9.54
C GLY A 34 3.76 4.39 -10.29
N TYR A 35 4.02 4.56 -11.59
CA TYR A 35 3.29 5.53 -12.40
C TYR A 35 2.98 5.00 -13.79
N SER A 36 1.88 5.45 -14.37
CA SER A 36 1.41 5.07 -15.69
C SER A 36 1.31 6.29 -16.58
N LYS A 37 2.08 6.31 -17.67
CA LYS A 37 1.89 7.31 -18.74
C LYS A 37 0.58 7.12 -19.48
N PHE A 38 0.12 5.87 -19.58
CA PHE A 38 -1.10 5.52 -20.30
C PHE A 38 -2.35 5.97 -19.55
N TYR A 39 -2.42 5.70 -18.24
CA TYR A 39 -3.53 6.13 -17.39
C TYR A 39 -3.35 7.54 -16.81
N ASN A 40 -2.17 8.13 -16.98
CA ASN A 40 -1.80 9.44 -16.44
C ASN A 40 -2.06 9.53 -14.92
N GLU A 41 -1.59 8.52 -14.18
CA GLU A 41 -1.76 8.41 -12.73
C GLU A 41 -0.58 7.68 -12.09
N ALA A 42 -0.44 7.83 -10.77
CA ALA A 42 0.58 7.19 -9.95
C ALA A 42 -0.03 6.56 -8.69
N PHE A 43 0.72 5.66 -8.08
CA PHE A 43 0.41 5.05 -6.80
C PHE A 43 1.62 5.03 -5.87
N VAL A 44 1.39 4.97 -4.56
CA VAL A 44 2.45 4.80 -3.54
C VAL A 44 2.56 3.33 -3.17
N GLY A 45 3.74 2.75 -3.34
CA GLY A 45 4.00 1.34 -3.03
C GLY A 45 4.69 1.13 -1.68
N GLU A 46 5.58 2.00 -1.24
CA GLU A 46 6.29 1.79 0.02
C GLU A 46 6.63 3.12 0.65
N TYR A 47 6.54 3.19 1.97
CA TYR A 47 7.13 4.26 2.77
C TYR A 47 8.30 3.70 3.59
N ARG A 48 9.47 4.31 3.45
CA ARG A 48 10.68 3.98 4.21
C ARG A 48 10.65 4.75 5.52
N TRP A 49 10.32 4.04 6.59
CA TRP A 49 10.29 4.62 7.92
C TRP A 49 11.70 4.70 8.50
N ASP A 50 12.00 5.81 9.18
CA ASP A 50 13.29 6.07 9.80
C ASP A 50 13.42 5.50 11.23
N GLY A 51 12.36 4.89 11.76
CA GLY A 51 12.32 4.32 13.10
C GLY A 51 11.92 5.32 14.19
N THR A 52 11.61 6.57 13.84
CA THR A 52 11.23 7.60 14.80
C THR A 52 9.72 7.78 14.90
N GLU A 53 9.23 8.24 16.04
CA GLU A 53 7.81 8.61 16.21
C GLU A 53 7.40 9.72 15.23
N ALA A 54 8.29 10.69 14.98
CA ALA A 54 8.04 11.73 13.98
C ALA A 54 7.86 11.14 12.58
N GLY A 55 8.64 10.12 12.23
CA GLY A 55 8.52 9.38 10.98
C GLY A 55 7.26 8.53 10.85
N MET A 56 6.46 8.36 11.92
CA MET A 56 5.12 7.75 11.83
C MET A 56 4.05 8.73 11.34
N GLN A 57 4.35 10.03 11.30
CA GLN A 57 3.51 11.04 10.67
C GLN A 57 4.02 11.26 9.24
N LEU A 58 3.28 10.78 8.25
CA LEU A 58 3.65 10.95 6.85
C LEU A 58 2.57 11.66 6.05
N SER A 59 3.01 12.52 5.14
CA SER A 59 2.15 13.18 4.16
C SER A 59 2.47 12.63 2.78
N ILE A 60 1.46 12.03 2.15
CA ILE A 60 1.55 11.56 0.78
C ILE A 60 1.23 12.74 -0.13
N PRO A 61 2.14 13.12 -1.05
CA PRO A 61 1.90 14.25 -1.93
C PRO A 61 0.77 13.99 -2.93
N ASP A 62 0.23 15.05 -3.52
CA ASP A 62 -0.80 14.97 -4.56
C ASP A 62 -0.32 14.28 -5.84
N SER A 63 0.98 14.38 -6.15
CA SER A 63 1.55 13.84 -7.37
C SER A 63 2.96 13.28 -7.16
N TYR A 64 3.32 12.35 -8.04
CA TYR A 64 4.70 11.99 -8.31
C TYR A 64 5.07 12.54 -9.70
N ASP A 65 6.05 13.44 -9.76
CA ASP A 65 6.33 14.23 -10.97
C ASP A 65 5.04 14.92 -11.48
N THR A 66 4.64 14.68 -12.73
CA THR A 66 3.39 15.22 -13.29
C THR A 66 2.18 14.31 -13.12
N TYR A 67 2.35 13.14 -12.49
CA TYR A 67 1.31 12.11 -12.40
C TYR A 67 0.59 12.20 -11.04
N PRO A 68 -0.74 12.43 -11.01
CA PRO A 68 -1.50 12.47 -9.77
C PRO A 68 -1.45 11.12 -9.05
N ILE A 69 -1.23 11.14 -7.74
CA ILE A 69 -1.26 9.95 -6.89
C ILE A 69 -2.72 9.63 -6.60
N THR A 70 -3.22 8.57 -7.22
CA THR A 70 -4.63 8.17 -7.12
C THR A 70 -4.84 6.96 -6.21
N SER A 71 -3.80 6.19 -5.89
CA SER A 71 -3.94 4.93 -5.16
C SER A 71 -2.83 4.68 -4.13
N LEU A 72 -3.21 4.04 -3.02
CA LEU A 72 -2.27 3.32 -2.14
C LEU A 72 -2.11 1.88 -2.64
N GLY A 73 -0.87 1.51 -2.96
CA GLY A 73 -0.57 0.26 -3.64
C GLY A 73 -1.09 0.24 -5.07
N GLY A 74 -0.68 -0.78 -5.81
CA GLY A 74 -1.03 -0.91 -7.21
C GLY A 74 -0.41 -2.13 -7.86
N TYR A 75 -0.15 -2.02 -9.15
CA TYR A 75 0.47 -3.05 -9.97
C TYR A 75 1.47 -2.40 -10.92
N PHE A 76 2.57 -3.07 -11.26
CA PHE A 76 3.50 -2.60 -12.30
C PHE A 76 3.84 -3.67 -13.33
N GLY A 77 4.43 -3.24 -14.45
CA GLY A 77 4.86 -4.11 -15.54
C GLY A 77 3.69 -4.89 -16.14
N SER A 78 3.77 -6.22 -16.07
CA SER A 78 2.73 -7.15 -16.52
C SER A 78 1.75 -7.55 -15.41
N GLY A 79 1.55 -6.69 -14.40
CA GLY A 79 0.61 -6.91 -13.31
C GLY A 79 1.24 -7.44 -12.02
N VAL A 80 2.52 -7.14 -11.75
CA VAL A 80 3.15 -7.49 -10.47
C VAL A 80 2.52 -6.65 -9.36
N PRO A 81 1.86 -7.27 -8.36
CA PRO A 81 1.26 -6.53 -7.25
C PRO A 81 2.34 -5.77 -6.47
N THR A 82 2.05 -4.53 -6.11
CA THR A 82 2.89 -3.72 -5.22
C THR A 82 2.04 -3.21 -4.08
N PRO A 83 2.12 -3.84 -2.90
CA PRO A 83 1.31 -3.41 -1.78
C PRO A 83 1.90 -2.15 -1.15
N PHE A 84 1.06 -1.19 -0.77
CA PHE A 84 1.43 -0.14 0.15
C PHE A 84 1.89 -0.77 1.47
N ARG A 85 3.09 -0.40 1.90
CA ARG A 85 3.72 -0.99 3.08
C ARG A 85 4.72 -0.05 3.73
N ILE A 86 4.95 -0.28 5.01
CA ILE A 86 6.05 0.34 5.75
C ILE A 86 7.29 -0.53 5.59
N LYS A 87 8.38 0.05 5.11
CA LYS A 87 9.70 -0.54 5.20
C LYS A 87 10.35 -0.09 6.50
N PHE A 88 10.57 -1.06 7.38
CA PHE A 88 11.28 -0.86 8.64
C PHE A 88 12.77 -0.60 8.38
N PRO A 89 13.42 0.22 9.22
CA PRO A 89 14.88 0.33 9.18
C PRO A 89 15.53 -0.95 9.70
N ASP A 90 16.74 -1.24 9.21
CA ASP A 90 17.44 -2.50 9.52
C ASP A 90 17.67 -2.71 11.03
N SER A 91 17.71 -1.63 11.81
CA SER A 91 17.85 -1.66 13.28
C SER A 91 16.70 -2.38 14.01
N TYR A 92 15.54 -2.55 13.36
CA TYR A 92 14.41 -3.30 13.92
C TYR A 92 14.54 -4.81 13.70
N GLY A 93 15.57 -5.27 12.97
CA GLY A 93 15.85 -6.69 12.78
C GLY A 93 14.70 -7.45 12.10
N VAL A 94 13.87 -6.78 11.31
CA VAL A 94 12.73 -7.40 10.64
C VAL A 94 13.23 -8.33 9.53
N THR A 95 13.00 -9.62 9.68
CA THR A 95 13.48 -10.68 8.77
C THR A 95 12.36 -11.35 7.99
N GLY A 96 11.11 -11.18 8.42
CA GLY A 96 9.97 -11.88 7.84
C GLY A 96 8.65 -11.17 8.04
N ARG A 97 7.60 -11.79 7.51
CA ARG A 97 6.22 -11.33 7.62
C ARG A 97 5.28 -12.53 7.73
N THR A 98 4.19 -12.37 8.46
CA THR A 98 3.14 -13.38 8.55
C THR A 98 1.76 -12.75 8.62
N SER A 99 0.78 -13.35 7.94
CA SER A 99 -0.63 -12.98 8.07
C SER A 99 -1.37 -13.81 9.12
N ILE A 100 -0.70 -14.79 9.71
CA ILE A 100 -1.28 -15.68 10.71
C ILE A 100 -1.28 -14.93 12.05
N GLU A 101 -2.40 -15.00 12.77
CA GLU A 101 -2.45 -14.47 14.13
C GLU A 101 -1.40 -15.18 15.00
N PRO A 102 -0.61 -14.46 15.81
CA PRO A 102 0.49 -15.06 16.55
C PRO A 102 0.07 -16.23 17.45
N ASP A 103 -1.15 -16.16 17.97
CA ASP A 103 -1.72 -17.21 18.82
C ASP A 103 -2.04 -18.50 18.04
N ASP A 104 -2.18 -18.41 16.73
CA ASP A 104 -2.39 -19.57 15.84
C ASP A 104 -1.07 -20.10 15.26
N TYR A 105 0.09 -19.59 15.72
CA TYR A 105 1.41 -19.96 15.20
C TYR A 105 2.23 -20.75 16.23
N PRO A 106 2.21 -22.10 16.20
CA PRO A 106 2.81 -22.96 17.23
C PRO A 106 4.28 -22.66 17.56
N SER A 107 5.07 -22.24 16.57
CA SER A 107 6.51 -21.97 16.77
C SER A 107 6.80 -20.71 17.60
N PHE A 108 5.85 -19.77 17.72
CA PHE A 108 6.04 -18.59 18.57
C PHE A 108 5.92 -18.92 20.07
N TYR A 109 5.37 -20.08 20.44
CA TYR A 109 5.22 -20.48 21.83
C TYR A 109 6.46 -21.11 22.44
N GLU A 110 7.38 -21.64 21.63
CA GLU A 110 8.56 -22.35 22.14
C GLU A 110 9.46 -21.44 22.98
N ASN A 111 9.67 -20.20 22.50
CA ASN A 111 10.50 -19.19 23.16
C ASN A 111 9.72 -17.93 23.57
N GLY A 112 8.42 -17.87 23.26
CA GLY A 112 7.56 -16.72 23.51
C GLY A 112 7.66 -15.63 22.44
N TYR A 113 6.71 -14.69 22.50
CA TYR A 113 6.66 -13.55 21.59
C TYR A 113 6.14 -12.29 22.31
N GLU A 114 6.50 -11.13 21.77
CA GLU A 114 5.94 -9.82 22.13
C GLU A 114 5.23 -9.21 20.92
N LYS A 115 4.03 -8.63 21.12
CA LYS A 115 3.32 -7.85 20.09
C LYS A 115 3.55 -6.36 20.36
N ILE A 116 4.06 -5.65 19.37
CA ILE A 116 4.22 -4.19 19.37
C ILE A 116 3.31 -3.61 18.29
N THR A 117 2.43 -2.70 18.70
CA THR A 117 1.54 -1.98 17.79
C THR A 117 2.15 -0.64 17.39
N LEU A 118 2.18 -0.36 16.09
CA LEU A 118 2.65 0.90 15.52
C LEU A 118 1.54 1.53 14.66
N THR A 119 1.11 2.74 15.01
CA THR A 119 0.09 3.48 14.26
C THR A 119 0.76 4.58 13.44
N PHE A 120 0.56 4.55 12.13
CA PHE A 120 1.03 5.58 11.19
C PHE A 120 -0.09 6.55 10.86
N TYR A 121 0.16 7.83 11.08
CA TYR A 121 -0.76 8.92 10.74
C TYR A 121 -0.46 9.39 9.32
N VAL A 122 -1.41 9.21 8.42
CA VAL A 122 -1.21 9.42 6.98
C VAL A 122 -2.12 10.53 6.49
N SER A 123 -1.53 11.66 6.12
CA SER A 123 -2.24 12.73 5.43
C SER A 123 -2.22 12.50 3.92
N LEU A 124 -3.40 12.54 3.30
CA LEU A 124 -3.63 12.22 1.90
C LEU A 124 -4.08 13.45 1.11
N GLY A 125 -3.57 13.54 -0.13
CA GLY A 125 -3.89 14.58 -1.08
C GLY A 125 -5.29 14.49 -1.71
N ILE A 126 -5.59 15.43 -2.61
CA ILE A 126 -6.90 15.59 -3.26
C ILE A 126 -7.21 14.56 -4.34
N TYR A 127 -6.19 13.86 -4.86
CA TYR A 127 -6.36 12.93 -5.99
C TYR A 127 -6.51 11.48 -5.57
N LEU A 128 -6.25 11.14 -4.30
CA LEU A 128 -6.38 9.76 -3.83
C LEU A 128 -7.84 9.32 -3.91
N LYS A 129 -8.10 8.16 -4.50
CA LYS A 129 -9.46 7.61 -4.66
C LYS A 129 -9.63 6.19 -4.14
N GLU A 130 -8.55 5.43 -3.99
CA GLU A 130 -8.62 4.00 -3.67
C GLU A 130 -7.35 3.46 -3.00
N ALA A 131 -7.45 2.23 -2.49
CA ALA A 131 -6.34 1.43 -2.03
C ALA A 131 -6.50 0.00 -2.59
N LYS A 132 -5.48 -0.51 -3.29
CA LYS A 132 -5.61 -1.76 -4.07
C LYS A 132 -4.88 -2.95 -3.49
N ASN A 133 -3.83 -2.71 -2.70
CA ASN A 133 -3.01 -3.72 -2.08
C ASN A 133 -2.35 -3.04 -0.87
N VAL A 134 -2.85 -3.20 0.35
CA VAL A 134 -2.13 -2.72 1.54
C VAL A 134 -1.77 -3.91 2.41
N THR A 135 -0.55 -3.91 2.92
CA THR A 135 -0.02 -5.07 3.66
C THR A 135 -0.72 -5.19 5.01
N PHE A 136 -1.20 -6.40 5.32
CA PHE A 136 -1.96 -6.74 6.54
C PHE A 136 -1.15 -7.59 7.54
N GLU A 137 0.13 -7.78 7.26
CA GLU A 137 1.00 -8.75 7.91
C GLU A 137 1.61 -8.19 9.21
N TYR A 138 1.86 -9.08 10.16
CA TYR A 138 2.84 -8.85 11.22
C TYR A 138 4.23 -8.89 10.62
N TYR A 139 5.06 -7.90 10.96
CA TYR A 139 6.50 -7.95 10.67
C TYR A 139 7.19 -8.68 11.81
N THR A 140 8.00 -9.69 11.49
CA THR A 140 8.66 -10.53 12.50
C THR A 140 10.13 -10.17 12.62
N SER A 141 10.60 -10.05 13.85
CA SER A 141 12.02 -9.98 14.21
C SER A 141 12.33 -11.07 15.23
N GLU A 142 13.45 -11.77 15.04
CA GLU A 142 13.94 -12.78 15.98
C GLU A 142 15.01 -12.13 16.88
N ASN A 143 14.83 -12.26 18.19
CA ASN A 143 15.75 -11.76 19.19
C ASN A 143 16.90 -12.76 19.43
N GLU A 144 17.97 -12.32 20.10
CA GLU A 144 19.13 -13.18 20.40
C GLU A 144 18.76 -14.42 21.26
N ASP A 145 17.70 -14.33 22.07
CA ASP A 145 17.17 -15.42 22.89
C ASP A 145 16.16 -16.31 22.14
N LEU A 146 16.02 -16.11 20.82
CA LEU A 146 15.08 -16.79 19.93
C LEU A 146 13.60 -16.48 20.20
N SER A 147 13.28 -15.53 21.09
CA SER A 147 11.93 -14.97 21.16
C SER A 147 11.63 -14.12 19.92
N ILE A 148 10.35 -13.96 19.59
CA ILE A 148 9.93 -13.21 18.41
C ILE A 148 9.26 -11.88 18.81
N THR A 149 9.69 -10.78 18.21
CA THR A 149 8.95 -9.51 18.26
C THR A 149 8.09 -9.38 17.00
N LEU A 150 6.80 -9.13 17.20
CA LEU A 150 5.79 -8.98 16.17
C LEU A 150 5.32 -7.54 16.10
N TYR A 151 5.66 -6.84 15.02
CA TYR A 151 5.18 -5.48 14.78
C TYR A 151 3.89 -5.51 13.97
N LYS A 152 2.79 -5.01 14.55
CA LYS A 152 1.52 -4.80 13.85
C LYS A 152 1.39 -3.33 13.46
N VAL A 153 1.21 -3.08 12.17
CA VAL A 153 1.05 -1.73 11.62
C VAL A 153 -0.43 -1.41 11.42
N TYR A 154 -0.87 -0.28 11.96
CA TYR A 154 -2.15 0.34 11.68
C TYR A 154 -1.96 1.70 11.01
N TYR A 155 -3.02 2.19 10.38
CA TYR A 155 -3.05 3.50 9.75
C TYR A 155 -4.22 4.33 10.29
N TYR A 156 -3.93 5.59 10.57
CA TYR A 156 -4.91 6.63 10.85
C TYR A 156 -4.87 7.64 9.72
N PHE A 157 -5.93 7.73 8.92
CA PHE A 157 -5.95 8.57 7.73
C PHE A 157 -6.63 9.91 7.96
N GLU A 158 -6.02 10.96 7.44
CA GLU A 158 -6.65 12.23 7.15
C GLU A 158 -6.58 12.48 5.65
N VAL A 159 -7.62 13.08 5.07
CA VAL A 159 -7.64 13.45 3.66
C VAL A 159 -8.01 14.92 3.52
N ASP A 160 -7.43 15.58 2.52
CA ASP A 160 -7.82 16.95 2.18
C ASP A 160 -9.34 17.04 2.00
N SER A 161 -9.96 18.03 2.62
CA SER A 161 -11.42 18.24 2.59
C SER A 161 -11.99 18.49 1.19
N ASN A 162 -11.15 18.83 0.22
CA ASN A 162 -11.53 19.05 -1.18
C ASN A 162 -11.33 17.80 -2.05
N ASN A 163 -10.90 16.67 -1.48
CA ASN A 163 -10.84 15.41 -2.22
C ASN A 163 -12.25 15.02 -2.71
N PRO A 164 -12.47 14.83 -4.03
CA PRO A 164 -13.80 14.59 -4.56
C PRO A 164 -14.21 13.11 -4.56
N TYR A 165 -13.31 12.20 -4.18
CA TYR A 165 -13.52 10.75 -4.27
C TYR A 165 -13.77 10.11 -2.92
N ILE A 166 -13.04 10.57 -1.89
CA ILE A 166 -13.05 9.98 -0.56
C ILE A 166 -13.05 11.05 0.52
N TYR A 167 -13.58 10.68 1.69
CA TYR A 167 -13.49 11.49 2.90
C TYR A 167 -12.96 10.63 4.05
N ALA A 168 -12.39 11.28 5.06
CA ALA A 168 -11.90 10.63 6.26
C ALA A 168 -12.84 10.91 7.44
N LYS A 169 -13.11 9.88 8.25
CA LYS A 169 -13.85 9.99 9.50
C LYS A 169 -13.24 9.04 10.52
N ASP A 170 -12.83 9.57 11.67
CA ASP A 170 -12.20 8.82 12.76
C ASP A 170 -11.01 7.97 12.28
N GLY A 171 -10.15 8.53 11.42
CA GLY A 171 -8.99 7.84 10.85
C GLY A 171 -9.31 6.84 9.72
N LYS A 172 -10.57 6.69 9.35
CA LYS A 172 -11.05 5.73 8.34
C LYS A 172 -11.47 6.42 7.05
N LEU A 173 -11.19 5.79 5.91
CA LEU A 173 -11.51 6.34 4.59
C LEU A 173 -12.81 5.75 4.07
N TYR A 174 -13.64 6.62 3.52
CA TYR A 174 -14.95 6.27 2.96
C TYR A 174 -15.08 6.85 1.56
N ASN A 175 -15.76 6.14 0.68
CA ASN A 175 -16.10 6.62 -0.65
C ASN A 175 -17.21 7.69 -0.53
N ILE A 176 -17.03 8.84 -1.19
CA ILE A 176 -18.02 9.94 -1.13
C ILE A 176 -19.34 9.57 -1.80
N GLU A 177 -19.31 8.79 -2.89
CA GLU A 177 -20.51 8.45 -3.66
C GLU A 177 -21.33 7.36 -2.97
N THR A 178 -20.68 6.34 -2.39
CA THR A 178 -21.36 5.17 -1.81
C THR A 178 -21.49 5.22 -0.29
N ASP A 179 -20.75 6.09 0.39
CA ASP A 179 -20.62 6.13 1.85
C ASP A 179 -20.04 4.83 2.46
N GLU A 180 -19.42 4.00 1.63
CA GLU A 180 -18.84 2.72 2.04
C GLU A 180 -17.39 2.90 2.49
N LEU A 181 -17.01 2.13 3.52
CA LEU A 181 -15.63 2.06 4.00
C LEU A 181 -14.73 1.54 2.87
N LEU A 182 -13.60 2.20 2.62
CA LEU A 182 -12.60 1.69 1.69
C LEU A 182 -12.00 0.41 2.27
N GLU A 183 -12.29 -0.72 1.63
CA GLU A 183 -11.76 -2.03 2.00
C GLU A 183 -10.25 -2.14 1.67
N GLY A 184 -9.59 -3.14 2.24
CA GLY A 184 -8.18 -3.41 1.98
C GLY A 184 -7.21 -2.50 2.72
N LEU A 185 -7.66 -1.74 3.72
CA LEU A 185 -6.85 -0.90 4.61
C LEU A 185 -6.95 -1.38 6.07
N TYR A 186 -5.83 -1.31 6.80
CA TYR A 186 -5.79 -1.58 8.24
C TYR A 186 -5.98 -0.29 9.02
N TYR A 187 -7.24 0.02 9.28
CA TYR A 187 -7.59 1.13 10.14
C TYR A 187 -7.27 0.77 11.59
N GLU A 188 -6.82 1.76 12.35
CA GLU A 188 -6.88 1.66 13.80
C GLU A 188 -8.36 1.57 14.20
N ASP A 189 -8.82 0.37 14.58
CA ASP A 189 -10.09 0.24 15.26
C ASP A 189 -9.91 0.85 16.64
N ASN A 190 -10.33 2.11 16.79
CA ASN A 190 -10.30 2.94 18.00
C ASN A 190 -9.58 2.26 19.17
N LEU A 191 -8.33 2.66 19.44
CA LEU A 191 -7.69 2.45 20.74
C LEU A 191 -8.59 3.05 21.82
N GLY A 192 -9.50 2.22 22.35
CA GLY A 192 -10.70 2.68 23.04
C GLY A 192 -11.44 1.54 23.74
N ASN A 193 -10.69 0.75 24.54
CA ASN A 193 -10.93 0.59 25.97
C ASN A 193 -9.74 -0.14 26.63
#